data_AF-A0AB39IUS7-F1
#
_entry.id   AF-A0AB39IUS7-F1
#
_cell.length_a   1.000
_cell.length_b   1.000
_cell.length_c   1.000
_cell.angle_alpha   90.00
_cell.angle_beta   90.00
_cell.angle_gamma   90.00
#
_symmetry.space_group_name_H-M   'P 1'
#
loop_
_entity.id
_entity.type
_entity.pdbx_description
1 polymer ?
#
loop_
_entity_poly.entity_id
_entity_poly.type
_entity_poly.pdbx_seq_one_letter_code
_entity_poly.pdbx_strand_id
1 'polypeptide(L)'
;MLISTYRDRHRRNNEKIKILLNFLKEETYSDFKTLMLLFDFKNHKPLYLLLAKAIKMGWVQKHEFDTRTGKISLWGITSDGLAVVVKPNDDIFPARFEPSRLTGWTLEHHLDNQAARLILEKKGATDWINGDRSTFLSRYQVKHRPDGLITLPDGQVIAVETERRLKTKARYQSIIASHLLARTHKHWMYVFYIVPDPQKKRALELLFASIKHVIVNHQPIPLEVRHRNVFRIYTLAELRQLELGQYS
;
A
#
# COMPACT_ATOMS: atom_id res chain seq x y z
N MET A 1 13.86 -10.71 26.30
CA MET A 1 13.74 -9.95 27.56
C MET A 1 12.35 -10.20 28.16
N LEU A 2 12.25 -10.99 29.23
CA LEU A 2 11.00 -11.23 29.96
C LEU A 2 10.58 -9.91 30.63
N ILE A 3 9.36 -9.45 30.38
CA ILE A 3 8.92 -8.15 30.88
C ILE A 3 8.23 -8.35 32.22
N SER A 4 8.94 -7.96 33.27
CA SER A 4 8.66 -8.36 34.65
C SER A 4 7.42 -7.68 35.25
N THR A 5 7.01 -6.49 34.80
CA THR A 5 5.92 -5.75 35.47
C THR A 5 4.60 -5.77 34.68
N TYR A 6 3.48 -5.81 35.43
CA TYR A 6 2.12 -5.67 34.89
C TYR A 6 1.92 -4.35 34.12
N ARG A 7 2.48 -3.24 34.65
CA ARG A 7 2.41 -1.91 34.03
C ARG A 7 3.06 -1.90 32.64
N ASP A 8 4.23 -2.52 32.48
CA ASP A 8 4.92 -2.58 31.19
C ASP A 8 4.21 -3.46 30.15
N ARG A 9 3.49 -4.49 30.61
CA ARG A 9 2.62 -5.29 29.74
C ARG A 9 1.41 -4.49 29.28
N HIS A 10 0.79 -3.73 30.18
CA HIS A 10 -0.33 -2.85 29.85
C HIS A 10 0.06 -1.74 28.89
N ARG A 11 1.17 -1.05 29.14
CA ARG A 11 1.68 0.02 28.27
C ARG A 11 1.89 -0.47 26.83
N ARG A 12 2.65 -1.57 26.66
CA ARG A 12 2.91 -2.12 25.32
C ARG A 12 1.68 -2.66 24.62
N ASN A 13 0.72 -3.18 25.38
CA ASN A 13 -0.57 -3.55 24.81
C ASN A 13 -1.31 -2.32 24.28
N ASN A 14 -1.31 -1.20 25.02
CA ASN A 14 -1.94 0.04 24.57
C ASN A 14 -1.22 0.65 23.36
N GLU A 15 0.11 0.58 23.31
CA GLU A 15 0.90 0.97 22.12
C GLU A 15 0.51 0.15 20.89
N LYS A 16 0.40 -1.18 21.02
CA LYS A 16 -0.04 -2.05 19.91
C LYS A 16 -1.45 -1.73 19.43
N ILE A 17 -2.37 -1.43 20.34
CA ILE A 17 -3.72 -0.99 19.97
C ILE A 17 -3.64 0.33 19.19
N LYS A 18 -2.86 1.31 19.67
CA LYS A 18 -2.68 2.58 18.95
C LYS A 18 -2.10 2.37 17.55
N ILE A 19 -1.11 1.49 17.39
CA ILE A 19 -0.54 1.13 16.08
C ILE A 19 -1.63 0.53 15.17
N LEU A 20 -2.40 -0.43 15.68
CA LEU A 20 -3.51 -1.05 14.93
C LEU A 20 -4.52 0.00 14.46
N LEU A 21 -4.97 0.88 15.37
CA LEU A 21 -6.00 1.87 15.07
C LEU A 21 -5.48 2.97 14.11
N ASN A 22 -4.22 3.41 14.24
CA ASN A 22 -3.67 4.37 13.27
C ASN A 22 -3.52 3.73 11.88
N PHE A 23 -3.06 2.48 11.80
CA PHE A 23 -3.00 1.76 10.54
C PHE A 23 -4.38 1.59 9.90
N LEU A 24 -5.38 1.14 10.67
CA LEU A 24 -6.75 0.99 10.16
C LEU A 24 -7.46 2.32 9.92
N LYS A 25 -7.06 3.42 10.54
CA LYS A 25 -7.55 4.76 10.20
C LYS A 25 -7.11 5.16 8.79
N GLU A 26 -5.91 4.78 8.38
CA GLU A 26 -5.40 5.06 7.03
C GLU A 26 -5.94 4.08 5.99
N GLU A 27 -6.05 2.81 6.35
CA GLU A 27 -6.39 1.72 5.43
C GLU A 27 -7.88 1.31 5.47
N THR A 28 -8.65 1.85 6.41
CA THR A 28 -10.04 1.48 6.76
C THR A 28 -10.22 0.05 7.29
N TYR A 29 -9.60 -0.93 6.65
CA TYR A 29 -9.63 -2.34 7.00
C TYR A 29 -8.37 -3.07 6.55
N SER A 30 -8.14 -4.26 7.11
CA SER A 30 -7.04 -5.14 6.70
C SER A 30 -7.36 -6.60 6.98
N ASP A 31 -6.58 -7.51 6.40
CA ASP A 31 -6.69 -8.94 6.62
C ASP A 31 -5.69 -9.43 7.68
N PHE A 32 -5.85 -10.69 8.08
CA PHE A 32 -5.00 -11.27 9.13
C PHE A 32 -3.51 -11.29 8.72
N LYS A 33 -3.21 -11.60 7.45
CA LYS A 33 -1.83 -11.73 6.96
C LYS A 33 -1.10 -10.39 6.96
N THR A 34 -1.78 -9.33 6.55
CA THR A 34 -1.23 -7.97 6.54
C THR A 34 -1.04 -7.44 7.96
N LEU A 35 -1.98 -7.71 8.87
CA LEU A 35 -1.82 -7.33 10.28
C LEU A 35 -0.71 -8.14 10.99
N MET A 36 -0.50 -9.41 10.63
CA MET A 36 0.67 -10.17 11.08
C MET A 36 1.98 -9.50 10.64
N LEU A 37 2.01 -9.03 9.39
CA LEU A 37 3.14 -8.28 8.85
C LEU A 37 3.33 -6.97 9.61
N LEU A 38 2.29 -6.15 9.81
CA LEU A 38 2.35 -4.88 10.54
C LEU A 38 3.12 -5.04 11.87
N PHE A 39 2.73 -6.04 12.67
CA PHE A 39 3.33 -6.28 13.99
C PHE A 39 4.60 -7.16 13.99
N ASP A 40 5.02 -7.68 12.84
CA ASP A 40 6.09 -8.68 12.72
C ASP A 40 5.91 -9.89 13.69
N PHE A 41 4.67 -10.32 13.89
CA PHE A 41 4.42 -11.48 14.72
C PHE A 41 4.81 -12.77 13.99
N LYS A 42 5.50 -13.67 14.69
CA LYS A 42 5.80 -15.02 14.17
C LYS A 42 4.72 -16.05 14.52
N ASN A 43 3.95 -15.78 15.57
CA ASN A 43 2.86 -16.62 16.05
C ASN A 43 1.51 -15.93 15.85
N HIS A 44 0.45 -16.69 15.57
CA HIS A 44 -0.88 -16.15 15.32
C HIS A 44 -1.59 -15.67 16.60
N LYS A 45 -1.35 -16.37 17.74
CA LYS A 45 -2.04 -16.14 19.02
C LYS A 45 -1.98 -14.68 19.52
N PRO A 46 -0.83 -13.97 19.50
CA PRO A 46 -0.77 -12.57 19.91
C PRO A 46 -1.70 -11.64 19.11
N LEU A 47 -1.83 -11.87 17.79
CA LEU A 47 -2.71 -11.06 16.96
C LEU A 47 -4.17 -11.32 17.28
N TYR A 48 -4.58 -12.59 17.41
CA TYR A 48 -5.95 -12.93 17.80
C TYR A 48 -6.34 -12.30 19.15
N LEU A 49 -5.46 -12.31 20.14
CA LEU A 49 -5.71 -11.66 21.44
C LEU A 49 -5.84 -10.14 21.31
N LEU A 50 -4.98 -9.50 20.51
CA LEU A 50 -5.06 -8.06 20.25
C LEU A 50 -6.37 -7.67 19.57
N LEU A 51 -6.76 -8.41 18.52
CA LEU A 51 -7.97 -8.17 17.75
C LEU A 51 -9.23 -8.46 18.58
N ALA A 52 -9.27 -9.56 19.34
CA ALA A 52 -10.37 -9.86 20.25
C ALA A 52 -10.57 -8.74 21.29
N LYS A 53 -9.48 -8.18 21.81
CA LYS A 53 -9.55 -7.03 22.73
C LYS A 53 -10.07 -5.78 22.02
N ALA A 54 -9.56 -5.44 20.84
CA ALA A 54 -10.02 -4.28 20.09
C ALA A 54 -11.51 -4.38 19.69
N ILE A 55 -11.98 -5.60 19.37
CA ILE A 55 -13.39 -5.91 19.12
C ILE A 55 -14.22 -5.75 20.40
N LYS A 56 -13.77 -6.30 21.53
CA LYS A 56 -14.47 -6.16 22.81
C LYS A 56 -14.61 -4.70 23.25
N MET A 57 -13.65 -3.86 22.91
CA MET A 57 -13.69 -2.41 23.19
C MET A 57 -14.55 -1.62 22.18
N GLY A 58 -15.09 -2.26 21.15
CA GLY A 58 -15.89 -1.61 20.10
C GLY A 58 -15.08 -0.80 19.08
N TRP A 59 -13.75 -0.84 19.13
CA TRP A 59 -12.87 -0.02 18.25
C TRP A 59 -12.63 -0.64 16.87
N VAL A 60 -12.79 -1.94 16.76
CA VAL A 60 -12.60 -2.70 15.52
C VAL A 60 -13.75 -3.69 15.38
N GLN A 61 -14.19 -3.94 14.16
CA GLN A 61 -15.17 -4.98 13.85
C GLN A 61 -14.56 -6.02 12.90
N LYS A 62 -15.01 -7.27 13.01
CA LYS A 62 -14.64 -8.37 12.10
C LYS A 62 -15.78 -8.62 11.12
N HIS A 63 -15.46 -8.76 9.84
CA HIS A 63 -16.41 -9.23 8.82
C HIS A 63 -15.77 -10.35 8.00
N GLU A 64 -16.56 -11.35 7.62
CA GLU A 64 -16.12 -12.44 6.73
C GLU A 64 -16.76 -12.27 5.36
N PHE A 65 -15.93 -12.33 4.31
CA PHE A 65 -16.37 -12.29 2.93
C PHE A 65 -16.16 -13.65 2.28
N ASP A 66 -17.18 -14.13 1.59
CA ASP A 66 -17.06 -15.27 0.70
C ASP A 66 -16.40 -14.82 -0.60
N THR A 67 -15.27 -15.45 -0.93
CA THR A 67 -14.60 -15.32 -2.23
C THR A 67 -14.73 -16.64 -3.00
N ARG A 68 -14.47 -16.61 -4.31
CA ARG A 68 -14.45 -17.84 -5.13
C ARG A 68 -13.43 -18.88 -4.62
N THR A 69 -12.41 -18.44 -3.88
CA THR A 69 -11.31 -19.27 -3.39
C THR A 69 -11.38 -19.57 -1.90
N GLY A 70 -12.48 -19.18 -1.23
CA GLY A 70 -12.70 -19.41 0.20
C GLY A 70 -13.12 -18.14 0.95
N LYS A 71 -13.10 -18.19 2.28
CA LYS A 71 -13.47 -17.05 3.11
C LYS A 71 -12.27 -16.17 3.44
N ILE A 72 -12.44 -14.86 3.38
CA ILE A 72 -11.49 -13.89 3.91
C ILE A 72 -12.09 -13.15 5.10
N SER A 73 -11.39 -13.15 6.22
CA SER A 73 -11.72 -12.31 7.37
C SER A 73 -11.02 -10.96 7.25
N LEU A 74 -11.80 -9.89 7.37
CA LEU A 74 -11.31 -8.53 7.47
C LEU A 74 -11.60 -7.95 8.85
N TRP A 75 -10.66 -7.14 9.34
CA TRP A 75 -10.81 -6.32 10.54
C TRP A 75 -10.76 -4.87 10.12
N GLY A 76 -11.81 -4.12 10.42
CA GLY A 76 -11.90 -2.71 10.05
C GLY A 76 -12.29 -1.82 11.21
N ILE A 77 -11.89 -0.55 11.10
CA ILE A 77 -12.07 0.43 12.17
C ILE A 77 -13.52 0.88 12.26
N THR A 78 -14.01 1.05 13.49
CA THR A 78 -15.35 1.61 13.76
C THR A 78 -15.27 3.12 13.96
N SER A 79 -16.41 3.80 14.04
CA SER A 79 -16.46 5.23 14.41
C SER A 79 -15.83 5.49 15.78
N ASP A 80 -16.07 4.62 16.77
CA ASP A 80 -15.46 4.75 18.10
C ASP A 80 -13.96 4.50 18.06
N GLY A 81 -13.50 3.55 17.23
CA GLY A 81 -12.07 3.33 16.99
C GLY A 81 -11.38 4.55 16.39
N LEU A 82 -12.04 5.23 15.45
CA LEU A 82 -11.55 6.48 14.85
C LEU A 82 -11.45 7.60 15.89
N ALA A 83 -12.45 7.76 16.74
CA ALA A 83 -12.45 8.78 17.79
C ALA A 83 -11.25 8.66 18.76
N VAL A 84 -10.69 7.45 18.94
CA VAL A 84 -9.51 7.20 19.78
C VAL A 84 -8.20 7.68 19.14
N VAL A 85 -8.12 7.79 17.81
CA VAL A 85 -6.88 8.10 17.06
C VAL A 85 -6.99 9.30 16.13
N VAL A 86 -8.12 10.01 16.16
CA VAL A 86 -8.23 11.31 15.50
C VAL A 86 -7.23 12.29 16.15
N LYS A 87 -6.57 13.08 15.32
CA LYS A 87 -5.56 14.05 15.71
C LYS A 87 -6.10 15.45 15.44
N PRO A 88 -5.64 16.48 16.17
CA PRO A 88 -6.08 17.86 15.96
C PRO A 88 -5.85 18.41 14.54
N ASN A 89 -4.92 17.81 13.79
CA ASN A 89 -4.57 18.19 12.42
C ASN A 89 -5.20 17.29 11.35
N ASP A 90 -6.18 16.45 11.69
CA ASP A 90 -6.98 15.77 10.67
C ASP A 90 -7.99 16.75 10.08
N ASP A 91 -7.80 17.14 8.82
CA ASP A 91 -8.68 18.11 8.14
C ASP A 91 -10.11 17.57 7.90
N ILE A 92 -10.27 16.24 7.85
CA ILE A 92 -11.53 15.55 7.56
C ILE A 92 -11.64 14.33 8.49
N PHE A 93 -12.85 14.06 9.00
CA PHE A 93 -13.11 12.84 9.76
C PHE A 93 -12.91 11.60 8.86
N PRO A 94 -12.02 10.65 9.22
CA PRO A 94 -11.72 9.52 8.35
C PRO A 94 -12.93 8.60 8.12
N ALA A 95 -12.91 7.86 7.02
CA ALA A 95 -13.94 6.87 6.73
C ALA A 95 -13.84 5.68 7.70
N ARG A 96 -14.99 5.24 8.20
CA ARG A 96 -15.10 3.97 8.94
C ARG A 96 -15.20 2.79 7.98
N PHE A 97 -14.98 1.59 8.50
CA PHE A 97 -15.21 0.38 7.73
C PHE A 97 -16.70 0.09 7.51
N GLU A 98 -17.10 -0.01 6.23
CA GLU A 98 -18.47 -0.32 5.82
C GLU A 98 -18.46 -1.56 4.90
N PRO A 99 -18.61 -2.77 5.45
CA PRO A 99 -18.50 -4.02 4.70
C PRO A 99 -19.40 -4.10 3.46
N SER A 100 -20.60 -3.53 3.53
CA SER A 100 -21.59 -3.52 2.43
C SER A 100 -21.14 -2.70 1.21
N ARG A 101 -20.13 -1.84 1.34
CA ARG A 101 -19.56 -1.05 0.24
C ARG A 101 -18.37 -1.73 -0.43
N LEU A 102 -17.90 -2.87 0.08
CA LEU A 102 -16.78 -3.59 -0.51
C LEU A 102 -17.22 -4.45 -1.68
N THR A 103 -16.43 -4.40 -2.77
CA THR A 103 -16.49 -5.36 -3.86
C THR A 103 -15.26 -6.25 -3.81
N GLY A 104 -15.41 -7.53 -4.17
CA GLY A 104 -14.35 -8.54 -3.98
C GLY A 104 -13.03 -8.24 -4.71
N TRP A 105 -13.06 -7.53 -5.85
CA TRP A 105 -11.84 -7.23 -6.60
C TRP A 105 -11.04 -6.05 -6.03
N THR A 106 -11.72 -4.97 -5.64
CA THR A 106 -11.08 -3.82 -4.97
C THR A 106 -10.44 -4.25 -3.66
N LEU A 107 -11.04 -5.23 -2.98
CA LEU A 107 -10.53 -5.78 -1.73
C LEU A 107 -9.13 -6.39 -1.89
N GLU A 108 -8.92 -7.30 -2.85
CA GLU A 108 -7.63 -8.00 -2.94
C GLU A 108 -6.50 -7.08 -3.42
N HIS A 109 -6.81 -6.11 -4.28
CA HIS A 109 -5.88 -5.09 -4.73
C HIS A 109 -5.45 -4.19 -3.56
N HIS A 110 -6.42 -3.75 -2.74
CA HIS A 110 -6.15 -2.95 -1.55
C HIS A 110 -5.21 -3.67 -0.56
N LEU A 111 -5.43 -4.97 -0.33
CA LEU A 111 -4.57 -5.77 0.56
C LEU A 111 -3.14 -5.94 0.01
N ASP A 112 -2.97 -6.08 -1.31
CA ASP A 112 -1.63 -6.13 -1.91
C ASP A 112 -0.89 -4.82 -1.74
N ASN A 113 -1.59 -3.69 -1.91
CA ASN A 113 -1.02 -2.36 -1.70
C ASN A 113 -0.56 -2.16 -0.25
N GLN A 114 -1.37 -2.60 0.72
CA GLN A 114 -0.98 -2.60 2.13
C GLN A 114 0.26 -3.47 2.39
N ALA A 115 0.31 -4.67 1.81
CA ALA A 115 1.46 -5.57 1.98
C ALA A 115 2.74 -4.97 1.39
N ALA A 116 2.65 -4.39 0.18
CA ALA A 116 3.73 -3.67 -0.47
C ALA A 116 4.26 -2.51 0.39
N ARG A 117 3.35 -1.63 0.84
CA ARG A 117 3.63 -0.53 1.76
C ARG A 117 4.39 -1.03 2.99
N LEU A 118 3.84 -2.00 3.71
CA LEU A 118 4.42 -2.50 4.97
C LEU A 118 5.78 -3.16 4.77
N ILE A 119 6.03 -3.83 3.63
CA ILE A 119 7.35 -4.38 3.30
C ILE A 119 8.36 -3.25 3.15
N LEU A 120 8.00 -2.16 2.46
CA LEU A 120 8.87 -1.01 2.25
C LEU A 120 9.12 -0.25 3.56
N GLU A 121 8.09 -0.03 4.38
CA GLU A 121 8.22 0.64 5.69
C GLU A 121 9.16 -0.14 6.63
N LYS A 122 9.07 -1.48 6.63
CA LYS A 122 10.01 -2.33 7.39
C LYS A 122 11.46 -2.25 6.91
N LYS A 123 11.68 -1.77 5.69
CA LYS A 123 13.01 -1.52 5.11
C LYS A 123 13.46 -0.07 5.31
N GLY A 124 12.73 0.71 6.12
CA GLY A 124 13.07 2.08 6.49
C GLY A 124 12.44 3.14 5.60
N ALA A 125 11.58 2.76 4.65
CA ALA A 125 10.78 3.74 3.91
C ALA A 125 9.74 4.41 4.83
N THR A 126 9.38 5.65 4.52
CA THR A 126 8.52 6.49 5.38
C THR A 126 7.56 7.32 4.54
N ASP A 127 6.71 8.12 5.19
CA ASP A 127 5.81 9.09 4.57
C ASP A 127 4.89 8.51 3.48
N TRP A 128 4.27 7.36 3.77
CA TRP A 128 3.27 6.79 2.87
C TRP A 128 2.12 7.77 2.58
N ILE A 129 1.84 7.98 1.30
CA ILE A 129 0.70 8.75 0.81
C ILE A 129 -0.15 7.83 -0.05
N ASN A 130 -1.34 7.48 0.44
CA ASN A 130 -2.30 6.70 -0.35
C ASN A 130 -2.75 7.52 -1.58
N GLY A 131 -2.64 6.91 -2.75
CA GLY A 131 -3.05 7.51 -4.02
C GLY A 131 -4.52 7.87 -4.07
N ASP A 132 -5.37 7.07 -3.42
CA ASP A 132 -6.82 7.21 -3.49
C ASP A 132 -7.40 8.39 -2.71
N ARG A 133 -6.55 9.13 -2.00
CA ARG A 133 -6.94 10.40 -1.38
C ARG A 133 -7.49 11.35 -2.44
N SER A 134 -8.65 11.95 -2.14
CA SER A 134 -9.34 12.89 -3.02
C SER A 134 -8.46 14.06 -3.46
N THR A 135 -7.55 14.51 -2.58
CA THR A 135 -6.63 15.62 -2.81
C THR A 135 -5.38 15.25 -3.62
N PHE A 136 -5.18 13.98 -4.01
CA PHE A 136 -3.96 13.55 -4.68
C PHE A 136 -3.77 14.24 -6.04
N LEU A 137 -4.81 14.25 -6.87
CA LEU A 137 -4.74 14.82 -8.21
C LEU A 137 -4.54 16.33 -8.20
N SER A 138 -5.20 17.05 -7.27
CA SER A 138 -4.99 18.49 -7.13
C SER A 138 -3.60 18.83 -6.60
N ARG A 139 -3.05 18.01 -5.69
CA ARG A 139 -1.71 18.20 -5.12
C ARG A 139 -0.59 17.98 -6.15
N TYR A 140 -0.68 16.93 -6.97
CA TYR A 140 0.41 16.54 -7.88
C TYR A 140 0.14 16.86 -9.35
N GLN A 141 -1.08 17.28 -9.72
CA GLN A 141 -1.47 17.67 -11.08
C GLN A 141 -1.10 16.63 -12.15
N VAL A 142 -1.22 15.34 -11.80
CA VAL A 142 -0.91 14.22 -12.69
C VAL A 142 -2.17 13.65 -13.35
N LYS A 143 -2.03 13.06 -14.53
CA LYS A 143 -3.15 12.42 -15.25
C LYS A 143 -3.48 11.03 -14.71
N HIS A 144 -2.46 10.31 -14.21
CA HIS A 144 -2.59 9.00 -13.60
C HIS A 144 -2.12 9.05 -12.15
N ARG A 145 -2.92 8.44 -11.28
CA ARG A 145 -2.70 8.30 -9.85
C ARG A 145 -2.04 6.94 -9.57
N PRO A 146 -0.87 6.88 -8.92
CA PRO A 146 -0.33 5.63 -8.40
C PRO A 146 -1.13 5.14 -7.20
N ASP A 147 -0.98 3.87 -6.84
CA ASP A 147 -1.63 3.30 -5.65
C ASP A 147 -1.13 3.94 -4.35
N GLY A 148 0.13 4.38 -4.35
CA GLY A 148 0.66 5.27 -3.33
C GLY A 148 2.03 5.82 -3.66
N LEU A 149 2.46 6.78 -2.85
CA LEU A 149 3.82 7.29 -2.83
C LEU A 149 4.47 6.91 -1.49
N ILE A 150 5.77 6.68 -1.51
CA ILE A 150 6.55 6.43 -0.32
C ILE A 150 7.95 7.00 -0.47
N THR A 151 8.52 7.49 0.64
CA THR A 151 9.87 8.04 0.69
C THR A 151 10.86 6.95 1.09
N LEU A 152 11.86 6.69 0.26
CA LEU A 152 12.93 5.75 0.55
C LEU A 152 13.89 6.29 1.63
N PRO A 153 14.73 5.45 2.26
CA PRO A 153 15.66 5.88 3.30
C PRO A 153 16.65 6.99 2.88
N ASP A 154 16.93 7.11 1.58
CA ASP A 154 17.78 8.17 1.00
C ASP A 154 17.03 9.47 0.70
N GLY A 155 15.74 9.55 1.03
CA GLY A 155 14.88 10.71 0.80
C GLY A 155 14.22 10.75 -0.57
N GLN A 156 14.49 9.80 -1.47
CA GLN A 156 13.82 9.76 -2.77
C GLN A 156 12.37 9.26 -2.64
N VAL A 157 11.44 10.00 -3.24
CA VAL A 157 10.05 9.57 -3.34
C VAL A 157 9.89 8.61 -4.53
N ILE A 158 9.24 7.47 -4.30
CA ILE A 158 8.84 6.54 -5.37
C ILE A 158 7.32 6.42 -5.43
N ALA A 159 6.81 6.12 -6.63
CA ALA A 159 5.45 5.67 -6.81
C ALA A 159 5.36 4.14 -6.70
N VAL A 160 4.29 3.64 -6.11
CA VAL A 160 3.98 2.22 -5.98
C VAL A 160 2.75 1.88 -6.80
N GLU A 161 2.82 0.79 -7.56
CA GLU A 161 1.76 0.25 -8.41
C GLU A 161 1.64 -1.25 -8.16
N THR A 162 0.50 -1.72 -7.64
CA THR A 162 0.21 -3.14 -7.39
C THR A 162 -0.57 -3.75 -8.54
N GLU A 163 0.11 -4.48 -9.43
CA GLU A 163 -0.48 -4.93 -10.69
C GLU A 163 -0.88 -6.41 -10.65
N ARG A 164 -2.16 -6.66 -10.31
CA ARG A 164 -2.75 -8.01 -10.37
C ARG A 164 -3.12 -8.44 -11.79
N ARG A 165 -3.55 -7.51 -12.65
CA ARG A 165 -4.08 -7.81 -13.99
C ARG A 165 -3.38 -6.96 -15.04
N LEU A 166 -2.98 -7.60 -16.14
CA LEU A 166 -2.36 -6.86 -17.22
C LEU A 166 -3.37 -5.92 -17.85
N LYS A 167 -3.03 -4.64 -17.91
CA LYS A 167 -3.76 -3.62 -18.65
C LYS A 167 -3.42 -3.73 -20.15
N THR A 168 -4.20 -3.05 -20.99
CA THR A 168 -3.91 -3.00 -22.42
C THR A 168 -2.62 -2.21 -22.70
N LYS A 169 -1.97 -2.46 -23.84
CA LYS A 169 -0.77 -1.72 -24.27
C LYS A 169 -1.01 -0.20 -24.28
N ALA A 170 -2.15 0.24 -24.81
CA ALA A 170 -2.55 1.65 -24.85
C ALA A 170 -2.68 2.26 -23.45
N ARG A 171 -3.24 1.51 -22.49
CA ARG A 171 -3.35 1.98 -21.10
C ARG A 171 -1.97 2.12 -20.45
N TYR A 172 -1.08 1.15 -20.62
CA TYR A 172 0.29 1.28 -20.12
C TYR A 172 1.05 2.44 -20.78
N GLN A 173 0.88 2.66 -22.09
CA GLN A 173 1.49 3.80 -22.77
C GLN A 173 1.07 5.14 -22.13
N SER A 174 -0.21 5.28 -21.77
CA SER A 174 -0.73 6.45 -21.05
C SER A 174 -0.17 6.57 -19.62
N ILE A 175 -0.11 5.47 -18.87
CA ILE A 175 0.41 5.44 -17.50
C ILE A 175 1.91 5.80 -17.48
N ILE A 176 2.70 5.18 -18.37
CA ILE A 176 4.13 5.45 -18.52
C ILE A 176 4.35 6.94 -18.82
N ALA A 177 3.59 7.53 -19.75
CA ALA A 177 3.68 8.96 -20.05
C ALA A 177 3.46 9.81 -18.80
N SER A 178 2.42 9.50 -18.02
CA SER A 178 2.10 10.24 -16.80
C SER A 178 3.21 10.15 -15.74
N HIS A 179 3.79 8.97 -15.50
CA HIS A 179 4.88 8.85 -14.52
C HIS A 179 6.17 9.54 -14.99
N LEU A 180 6.49 9.48 -16.29
CA LEU A 180 7.68 10.17 -16.82
C LEU A 180 7.55 11.70 -16.70
N LEU A 181 6.34 12.23 -16.91
CA LEU A 181 6.05 13.65 -16.66
C LEU A 181 6.16 13.98 -15.17
N ALA A 182 5.55 13.18 -14.29
CA ALA A 182 5.64 13.38 -12.85
C ALA A 182 7.09 13.34 -12.33
N ARG A 183 7.93 12.47 -12.90
CA ARG A 183 9.37 12.44 -12.63
C ARG A 183 10.07 13.71 -13.11
N THR A 184 9.72 14.22 -14.29
CA THR A 184 10.26 15.49 -14.79
C THR A 184 9.95 16.64 -13.82
N HIS A 185 8.76 16.63 -13.22
CA HIS A 185 8.35 17.56 -12.16
C HIS A 185 8.89 17.21 -10.76
N LYS A 186 9.76 16.18 -10.65
CA LYS A 186 10.35 15.71 -9.39
C LYS A 186 9.34 15.30 -8.32
N HIS A 187 8.14 14.88 -8.71
CA HIS A 187 7.15 14.37 -7.76
C HIS A 187 7.53 12.99 -7.21
N TRP A 188 8.15 12.15 -8.04
CA TRP A 188 8.78 10.88 -7.66
C TRP A 188 9.83 10.47 -8.69
N MET A 189 10.87 9.76 -8.26
CA MET A 189 12.03 9.41 -9.09
C MET A 189 11.91 8.06 -9.78
N TYR A 190 11.30 7.08 -9.10
CA TYR A 190 11.07 5.74 -9.61
C TYR A 190 9.62 5.31 -9.46
N VAL A 191 9.24 4.27 -10.20
CA VAL A 191 7.94 3.60 -10.10
C VAL A 191 8.18 2.13 -9.86
N PHE A 192 7.72 1.63 -8.71
CA PHE A 192 7.81 0.22 -8.34
C PHE A 192 6.49 -0.46 -8.69
N TYR A 193 6.51 -1.27 -9.73
CA TYR A 193 5.45 -2.22 -10.05
C TYR A 193 5.63 -3.48 -9.23
N ILE A 194 4.63 -3.83 -8.43
CA ILE A 194 4.63 -4.98 -7.55
C ILE A 194 3.58 -5.95 -8.07
N VAL A 195 4.03 -7.14 -8.45
CA VAL A 195 3.20 -8.17 -9.08
C VAL A 195 3.12 -9.42 -8.20
N PRO A 196 2.07 -10.25 -8.34
CA PRO A 196 1.87 -11.38 -7.43
C PRO A 196 2.90 -12.50 -7.61
N ASP A 197 3.36 -12.75 -8.84
CA ASP A 197 4.18 -13.91 -9.19
C ASP A 197 5.18 -13.64 -10.32
N PRO A 198 6.21 -14.50 -10.49
CA PRO A 198 7.23 -14.34 -11.54
C PRO A 198 6.68 -14.39 -12.98
N GLN A 199 5.58 -15.10 -13.22
CA GLN A 199 4.99 -15.19 -14.57
C GLN A 199 4.36 -13.85 -14.96
N LYS A 200 3.66 -13.20 -14.02
CA LYS A 200 3.13 -11.84 -14.18
C LYS A 200 4.23 -10.82 -14.37
N LYS A 201 5.33 -10.93 -13.62
CA LYS A 201 6.52 -10.09 -13.80
C LYS A 201 7.03 -10.19 -15.24
N ARG A 202 7.26 -11.41 -15.71
CA ARG A 202 7.75 -11.66 -17.08
C ARG A 202 6.81 -11.10 -18.15
N ALA A 203 5.51 -11.30 -17.98
CA ALA A 203 4.52 -10.79 -18.92
C ALA A 203 4.48 -9.26 -18.96
N LEU A 204 4.60 -8.60 -17.80
CA LEU A 204 4.64 -7.14 -17.72
C LEU A 204 5.91 -6.57 -18.35
N GLU A 205 7.07 -7.20 -18.11
CA GLU A 205 8.35 -6.82 -18.73
C GLU A 205 8.29 -6.88 -20.26
N LEU A 206 7.77 -7.98 -20.83
CA LEU A 206 7.59 -8.13 -22.27
C LEU A 206 6.66 -7.06 -22.85
N LEU A 207 5.57 -6.76 -22.14
CA LEU A 207 4.62 -5.73 -22.57
C LEU A 207 5.26 -4.34 -22.54
N PHE A 208 6.00 -3.99 -21.48
CA PHE A 208 6.74 -2.73 -21.38
C PHE A 208 7.81 -2.62 -22.47
N ALA A 209 8.52 -3.71 -22.78
CA ALA A 209 9.50 -3.77 -23.86
C ALA A 209 8.87 -3.57 -25.25
N SER A 210 7.61 -3.98 -25.42
CA SER A 210 6.85 -3.80 -26.67
C SER A 210 6.40 -2.35 -26.91
N ILE A 211 6.36 -1.50 -25.88
CA ILE A 211 5.98 -0.08 -25.99
C ILE A 211 7.22 0.70 -26.41
N LYS A 212 7.21 1.22 -27.64
CA LYS A 212 8.37 1.93 -28.22
C LYS A 212 8.32 3.44 -28.04
N HIS A 213 7.15 4.00 -27.87
CA HIS A 213 6.94 5.43 -27.66
C HIS A 213 5.76 5.64 -26.70
N VAL A 214 5.66 6.84 -26.15
CA VAL A 214 4.50 7.35 -25.41
C VAL A 214 3.92 8.56 -26.11
N ILE A 215 2.65 8.90 -25.83
CA ILE A 215 2.05 10.12 -26.37
C ILE A 215 2.07 11.21 -25.28
N VAL A 216 2.73 12.32 -25.57
CA VAL A 216 2.75 13.52 -24.72
C VAL A 216 2.33 14.70 -25.58
N ASN A 217 1.33 15.45 -25.14
CA ASN A 217 0.76 16.58 -25.89
C ASN A 217 0.48 16.24 -27.37
N HIS A 218 -0.12 15.06 -27.61
CA HIS A 218 -0.48 14.55 -28.94
C HIS A 218 0.72 14.21 -29.85
N GLN A 219 1.94 14.24 -29.32
CA GLN A 219 3.16 13.90 -30.03
C GLN A 219 3.74 12.56 -29.55
N PRO A 220 4.16 11.66 -30.46
CA PRO A 220 4.83 10.43 -30.09
C PRO A 220 6.28 10.69 -29.67
N ILE A 221 6.62 10.36 -28.43
CA ILE A 221 7.97 10.48 -27.88
C ILE A 221 8.57 9.07 -27.70
N PRO A 222 9.69 8.73 -28.37
CA PRO A 222 10.36 7.46 -28.22
C PRO A 222 10.84 7.17 -26.78
N LEU A 223 10.70 5.91 -26.35
CA LEU A 223 11.18 5.45 -25.05
C LEU A 223 12.62 4.92 -25.13
N GLU A 224 13.56 5.74 -24.66
CA GLU A 224 14.96 5.39 -24.44
C GLU A 224 15.20 4.60 -23.14
N VAL A 225 16.43 4.09 -22.99
CA VAL A 225 16.88 3.35 -21.79
C VAL A 225 16.65 4.16 -20.51
N ARG A 226 16.98 5.46 -20.50
CA ARG A 226 16.75 6.34 -19.34
C ARG A 226 15.28 6.41 -18.90
N HIS A 227 14.33 6.33 -19.84
CA HIS A 227 12.90 6.32 -19.53
C HIS A 227 12.48 4.97 -18.95
N ARG A 228 13.01 3.88 -19.50
CA ARG A 228 12.71 2.51 -19.02
C ARG A 228 13.27 2.28 -17.62
N ASN A 229 14.45 2.83 -17.35
CA ASN A 229 15.10 2.79 -16.04
C ASN A 229 14.38 3.61 -14.96
N VAL A 230 13.22 4.19 -15.22
CA VAL A 230 12.33 4.74 -14.18
C VAL A 230 11.47 3.65 -13.54
N PHE A 231 11.14 2.60 -14.30
CA PHE A 231 10.23 1.55 -13.87
C PHE A 231 11.01 0.35 -13.33
N ARG A 232 10.61 -0.15 -12.17
CA ARG A 232 11.17 -1.35 -11.53
C ARG A 232 10.05 -2.33 -11.26
N ILE A 233 10.24 -3.59 -11.63
CA ILE A 233 9.20 -4.61 -11.49
C ILE A 233 9.68 -5.67 -10.50
N TYR A 234 8.93 -5.85 -9.41
CA TYR A 234 9.21 -6.79 -8.35
C TYR A 234 8.03 -7.71 -8.10
N THR A 235 8.30 -8.95 -7.77
CA THR A 235 7.34 -9.74 -7.00
C THR A 235 7.37 -9.32 -5.53
N LEU A 236 6.32 -9.65 -4.76
CA LEU A 236 6.37 -9.46 -3.30
C LEU A 236 7.54 -10.19 -2.63
N ALA A 237 7.98 -11.34 -3.17
CA ALA A 237 9.12 -12.09 -2.66
C ALA A 237 10.43 -11.34 -2.90
N GLU A 238 10.64 -10.83 -4.12
CA GLU A 238 11.81 -10.02 -4.46
C GLU A 238 11.81 -8.71 -3.66
N LEU A 239 10.66 -8.07 -3.49
CA LEU A 239 10.54 -6.85 -2.69
C LEU A 239 10.98 -7.06 -1.24
N ARG A 240 10.74 -8.24 -0.65
CA ARG A 240 11.23 -8.58 0.70
C ARG A 240 12.74 -8.73 0.77
N GLN A 241 13.38 -9.16 -0.31
CA GLN A 241 14.83 -9.35 -0.39
C GLN A 241 15.57 -8.08 -0.84
N LEU A 242 14.86 -7.13 -1.45
CA LEU A 242 15.44 -5.90 -1.96
C LEU A 242 16.12 -5.05 -0.87
N GLU A 243 17.32 -4.57 -1.15
CA GLU A 243 17.99 -3.55 -0.35
C GLU A 243 17.72 -2.18 -0.96
N LEU A 244 17.10 -1.28 -0.18
CA LEU A 244 16.68 0.03 -0.70
C LEU A 244 17.86 0.99 -0.94
N GLY A 245 19.04 0.73 -0.34
CA GLY A 245 20.25 1.52 -0.56
C GLY A 245 20.81 1.48 -1.99
N GLN A 246 20.28 0.60 -2.85
CA GLN A 246 20.65 0.55 -4.28
C GLN A 246 20.00 1.67 -5.12
N TYR A 247 19.09 2.45 -4.53
CA TYR A 247 18.41 3.57 -5.18
C TYR A 247 18.98 4.93 -4.78
N SER A 248 19.98 4.91 -3.89
CA SER A 248 20.66 6.06 -3.30
C SER A 248 21.71 6.65 -4.22
#